data_AF-A0A929F735-F1
#
_entry.id   AF-A0A929F735-F1
#
_cell.length_a   1.000
_cell.length_b   1.000
_cell.length_c   1.000
_cell.angle_alpha   90.00
_cell.angle_beta   90.00
_cell.angle_gamma   90.00
#
_symmetry.space_group_name_H-M   'P 1'
#
loop_
_entity.id
_entity.type
_entity.pdbx_description
1 polymer ?
#
loop_
_entity_poly.entity_id
_entity_poly.type
_entity_poly.pdbx_seq_one_letter_code
_entity_poly.pdbx_strand_id
1 'polypeptide(L)'
;NIMKSKPHLITIIGSFAIVAIILFAVTYFGSVTKSKEINELEYVVPEEVGWSSVKLEEAENYAEQIGSAAVMALYKGKVFFSWGKINQKYLIHSIRKPFLCALYGIYVKRGLIDLDKNLDELGIDDIPPGLTSIEKQATVRDLLMSRSGVYHEAAAEAQVMIKTRPERGSHAPGTFFYYNNWDFNVLGTIFEKQTGKKIFEAFKEEIADPIGMQ
;
A
#
# COMPACT_ATOMS: atom_id res chain seq x y z
N ASN A 1 -49.02 30.04 -64.23
CA ASN A 1 -49.27 30.22 -62.78
C ASN A 1 -48.78 29.03 -61.99
N ILE A 2 -47.57 29.19 -61.44
CA ILE A 2 -47.09 28.79 -60.11
C ILE A 2 -47.78 27.61 -59.42
N MET A 3 -46.97 26.56 -59.24
CA MET A 3 -46.80 25.65 -58.08
C MET A 3 -47.97 25.45 -57.11
N LYS A 4 -48.18 24.17 -56.75
CA LYS A 4 -48.12 23.70 -55.36
C LYS A 4 -48.05 22.17 -55.31
N SER A 5 -46.87 21.63 -55.03
CA SER A 5 -46.74 20.31 -54.39
C SER A 5 -45.65 20.37 -53.34
N LYS A 6 -45.83 19.56 -52.29
CA LYS A 6 -44.96 19.22 -51.16
C LYS A 6 -45.27 19.89 -49.82
N PRO A 7 -46.11 19.25 -48.98
CA PRO A 7 -46.10 19.43 -47.53
C PRO A 7 -45.26 18.36 -46.79
N HIS A 8 -44.53 17.47 -47.47
CA HIS A 8 -43.83 16.36 -46.80
C HIS A 8 -42.35 16.56 -46.51
N LEU A 9 -41.69 17.57 -47.09
CA LEU A 9 -40.24 17.75 -46.92
C LEU A 9 -39.89 18.50 -45.63
N ILE A 10 -40.78 19.36 -45.12
CA ILE A 10 -40.53 20.18 -43.92
C ILE A 10 -40.67 19.33 -42.65
N THR A 11 -41.57 18.35 -42.63
CA THR A 11 -41.79 17.48 -41.45
C THR A 11 -40.63 16.52 -41.22
N ILE A 12 -39.99 16.03 -42.29
CA ILE A 12 -38.87 15.07 -42.17
C ILE A 12 -37.60 15.77 -41.64
N ILE A 13 -37.33 17.01 -42.04
CA ILE A 13 -36.15 17.76 -41.58
C ILE A 13 -36.28 18.14 -40.10
N GLY A 14 -37.49 18.49 -39.63
CA GLY A 14 -37.75 18.77 -38.21
C GLY A 14 -37.53 17.55 -37.30
N SER A 15 -37.92 16.36 -37.74
CA SER A 15 -37.72 15.12 -36.98
C SER A 15 -36.26 14.72 -36.86
N PHE A 16 -35.44 14.92 -37.90
CA PHE A 16 -33.99 14.65 -37.84
C PHE A 16 -33.25 15.63 -36.93
N ALA A 17 -33.64 16.91 -36.90
CA ALA A 17 -33.05 17.90 -36.01
C ALA A 17 -33.32 17.58 -34.54
N ILE A 18 -34.54 17.14 -34.20
CA ILE A 18 -34.91 16.77 -32.82
C ILE A 18 -34.17 15.50 -32.38
N VAL A 19 -34.06 14.48 -33.24
CA VAL A 19 -33.31 13.25 -32.93
C VAL A 19 -31.82 13.54 -32.76
N ALA A 20 -31.23 14.42 -33.58
CA ALA A 20 -29.84 14.84 -33.45
C ALA A 20 -29.59 15.63 -32.15
N ILE A 21 -30.52 16.50 -31.74
CA ILE A 21 -30.43 17.25 -30.47
C ILE A 21 -30.56 16.31 -29.27
N ILE A 22 -31.45 15.31 -29.32
CA ILE A 22 -31.59 14.30 -28.25
C ILE A 22 -30.34 13.42 -28.17
N LEU A 23 -29.79 12.97 -29.31
CA LEU A 23 -28.53 12.20 -29.33
C LEU A 23 -27.33 13.01 -28.83
N PHE A 24 -27.27 14.32 -29.14
CA PHE A 24 -26.23 15.20 -28.61
C PHE A 24 -26.41 15.47 -27.11
N ALA A 25 -27.64 15.60 -26.62
CA ALA A 25 -27.91 15.72 -25.19
C ALA A 25 -27.56 14.44 -24.42
N VAL A 26 -27.84 13.26 -24.98
CA VAL A 26 -27.51 11.97 -24.36
C VAL A 26 -26.00 11.71 -24.35
N THR A 27 -25.24 12.17 -25.35
CA THR A 27 -23.76 12.07 -25.32
C THR A 27 -23.10 13.14 -24.46
N TYR A 28 -23.67 14.35 -24.35
CA TYR A 28 -23.12 15.41 -23.49
C TYR A 28 -23.45 15.22 -22.00
N PHE A 29 -24.61 14.66 -21.67
CA PHE A 29 -24.98 14.27 -20.29
C PHE A 29 -24.52 12.86 -19.91
N GLY A 30 -24.07 12.06 -20.89
CA GLY A 30 -23.42 10.76 -20.68
C GLY A 30 -21.91 10.85 -20.41
N SER A 31 -21.37 12.06 -20.27
CA SER A 31 -20.08 12.22 -19.59
C SER A 31 -20.34 11.87 -18.13
N VAL A 32 -20.08 10.60 -17.78
CA VAL A 32 -19.76 10.22 -16.41
C VAL A 32 -18.66 11.18 -16.00
N THR A 33 -19.03 12.22 -15.27
CA THR A 33 -18.13 12.83 -14.31
C THR A 33 -17.68 11.67 -13.46
N LYS A 34 -16.51 11.12 -13.79
CA LYS A 34 -15.70 10.41 -12.83
C LYS A 34 -15.36 11.49 -11.83
N SER A 35 -16.28 11.73 -10.90
CA SER A 35 -16.02 12.51 -9.71
C SER A 35 -14.70 11.92 -9.22
N LYS A 36 -13.71 12.78 -9.07
CA LYS A 36 -12.77 12.57 -7.98
C LYS A 36 -13.66 12.53 -6.73
N GLU A 37 -14.23 11.38 -6.41
CA GLU A 37 -14.70 11.11 -5.07
C GLU A 37 -13.44 11.28 -4.24
N ILE A 38 -13.36 12.44 -3.60
CA ILE A 38 -12.52 12.61 -2.44
C ILE A 38 -13.09 11.56 -1.50
N ASN A 39 -12.38 10.45 -1.30
CA ASN A 39 -12.72 9.43 -0.31
C ASN A 39 -12.64 10.09 1.08
N GLU A 40 -13.65 10.87 1.44
CA GLU A 40 -13.84 11.31 2.80
C GLU A 40 -14.21 10.07 3.62
N LEU A 41 -13.47 9.83 4.69
CA LEU A 41 -13.75 8.72 5.58
C LEU A 41 -15.15 8.88 6.17
N GLU A 42 -15.94 7.82 6.18
CA GLU A 42 -17.23 7.84 6.87
C GLU A 42 -17.04 7.88 8.38
N TYR A 43 -17.83 8.68 9.07
CA TYR A 43 -17.84 8.77 10.53
C TYR A 43 -19.08 8.10 11.13
N VAL A 44 -18.93 7.56 12.34
CA VAL A 44 -20.02 6.97 13.12
C VAL A 44 -19.90 7.41 14.58
N VAL A 45 -21.03 7.61 15.25
CA VAL A 45 -21.04 7.97 16.67
C VAL A 45 -20.48 6.79 17.49
N PRO A 46 -19.54 7.01 18.44
CA PRO A 46 -18.97 5.94 19.26
C PRO A 46 -20.00 4.99 19.85
N GLU A 47 -21.08 5.51 20.42
CA GLU A 47 -22.11 4.72 21.10
C GLU A 47 -22.87 3.80 20.14
N GLU A 48 -23.03 4.18 18.86
CA GLU A 48 -23.68 3.33 17.85
C GLU A 48 -22.87 2.08 17.50
N VAL A 49 -21.56 2.11 17.76
CA VAL A 49 -20.65 0.97 17.56
C VAL A 49 -20.16 0.36 18.88
N GLY A 50 -20.81 0.71 20.00
CA GLY A 50 -20.54 0.13 21.31
C GLY A 50 -19.32 0.70 22.04
N TRP A 51 -18.84 1.87 21.63
CA TRP A 51 -17.74 2.58 22.28
C TRP A 51 -18.26 3.76 23.13
N SER A 52 -17.61 4.02 24.27
CA SER A 52 -17.99 5.11 25.17
C SER A 52 -17.19 6.37 24.84
N SER A 53 -17.87 7.47 24.50
CA SER A 53 -17.22 8.76 24.26
C SER A 53 -16.40 9.25 25.46
N VAL A 54 -16.88 9.00 26.69
CA VAL A 54 -16.16 9.34 27.93
C VAL A 54 -14.81 8.62 28.01
N LYS A 55 -14.76 7.32 27.70
CA LYS A 55 -13.50 6.57 27.68
C LYS A 55 -12.57 6.95 26.53
N LEU A 56 -13.14 7.43 25.41
CA LEU A 56 -12.36 7.93 24.29
C LEU A 56 -11.70 9.28 24.63
N GLU A 57 -12.37 10.12 25.40
CA GLU A 57 -11.77 11.34 25.95
C GLU A 57 -10.64 11.03 26.94
N GLU A 58 -10.78 9.99 27.78
CA GLU A 58 -9.66 9.50 28.61
C GLU A 58 -8.47 9.02 27.74
N ALA A 59 -8.75 8.32 26.64
CA ALA A 59 -7.71 7.86 25.71
C ALA A 59 -7.03 9.02 24.95
N GLU A 60 -7.79 10.05 24.59
CA GLU A 60 -7.28 11.31 24.04
C GLU A 60 -6.30 11.98 25.01
N ASN A 61 -6.73 12.21 26.25
CA ASN A 61 -5.89 12.83 27.28
C ASN A 61 -4.60 12.04 27.52
N TYR A 62 -4.70 10.71 27.54
CA TYR A 62 -3.52 9.84 27.67
C TYR A 62 -2.59 9.95 26.45
N ALA A 63 -3.14 9.97 25.23
CA ALA A 63 -2.37 10.11 24.00
C ALA A 63 -1.59 11.43 23.99
N GLU A 64 -2.22 12.53 24.42
CA GLU A 64 -1.56 13.83 24.58
C GLU A 64 -0.45 13.76 25.64
N GLN A 65 -0.72 13.17 26.80
CA GLN A 65 0.24 13.05 27.90
C GLN A 65 1.53 12.33 27.50
N ILE A 66 1.43 11.27 26.68
CA ILE A 66 2.60 10.51 26.21
C ILE A 66 3.27 11.12 24.96
N GLY A 67 2.76 12.26 24.47
CA GLY A 67 3.31 12.96 23.31
C GLY A 67 2.98 12.31 21.96
N SER A 68 1.84 11.61 21.86
CA SER A 68 1.37 11.08 20.58
C SER A 68 1.00 12.21 19.62
N ALA A 69 1.25 12.03 18.33
CA ALA A 69 0.95 13.06 17.32
C ALA A 69 -0.49 13.00 16.80
N ALA A 70 -1.06 11.79 16.74
CA ALA A 70 -2.42 11.52 16.28
C ALA A 70 -2.87 10.12 16.71
N VAL A 71 -4.19 9.93 16.84
CA VAL A 71 -4.86 8.64 17.03
C VAL A 71 -6.06 8.58 16.11
N MET A 72 -6.31 7.43 15.49
CA MET A 72 -7.52 7.18 14.72
C MET A 72 -7.98 5.74 14.96
N ALA A 73 -9.27 5.54 15.20
CA ALA A 73 -9.87 4.23 15.38
C ALA A 73 -11.11 4.09 14.48
N LEU A 74 -11.21 2.93 13.84
CA LEU A 74 -12.26 2.63 12.88
C LEU A 74 -12.96 1.32 13.25
N TYR A 75 -14.26 1.25 13.01
CA TYR A 75 -15.07 0.04 13.13
C TYR A 75 -15.82 -0.19 11.82
N LYS A 76 -15.62 -1.37 11.20
CA LYS A 76 -16.20 -1.72 9.89
C LYS A 76 -16.03 -0.65 8.81
N GLY A 77 -14.84 -0.04 8.77
CA GLY A 77 -14.48 1.00 7.80
C GLY A 77 -14.95 2.42 8.14
N LYS A 78 -15.68 2.62 9.25
CA LYS A 78 -16.13 3.94 9.70
C LYS A 78 -15.29 4.44 10.87
N VAL A 79 -14.85 5.69 10.82
CA VAL A 79 -14.13 6.36 11.90
C VAL A 79 -15.11 6.64 13.04
N PHE A 80 -14.85 6.08 14.22
CA PHE A 80 -15.62 6.42 15.42
C PHE A 80 -14.84 7.28 16.39
N PHE A 81 -13.51 7.37 16.22
CA PHE A 81 -12.67 8.24 17.03
C PHE A 81 -11.46 8.69 16.23
N SER A 82 -11.16 9.98 16.30
CA SER A 82 -9.93 10.54 15.74
C SER A 82 -9.51 11.76 16.53
N TRP A 83 -8.21 11.87 16.80
CA TRP A 83 -7.62 12.97 17.55
C TRP A 83 -6.23 13.33 16.99
N GLY A 84 -5.83 14.58 17.14
CA GLY A 84 -4.52 15.08 16.72
C GLY A 84 -4.41 15.34 15.21
N LYS A 85 -3.18 15.33 14.68
CA LYS A 85 -2.87 15.76 13.30
C LYS A 85 -2.97 14.61 12.28
N ILE A 86 -4.16 14.03 12.15
CA ILE A 86 -4.42 12.84 11.32
C ILE A 86 -4.13 12.99 9.81
N ASN A 87 -4.06 14.22 9.30
CA ASN A 87 -3.79 14.52 7.89
C ASN A 87 -2.31 14.90 7.62
N GLN A 88 -1.45 14.84 8.62
CA GLN A 88 -0.03 15.17 8.47
C GLN A 88 0.77 13.97 7.97
N LYS A 89 1.77 14.24 7.11
CA LYS A 89 2.75 13.22 6.69
C LYS A 89 3.79 13.01 7.79
N TYR A 90 4.00 11.75 8.16
CA TYR A 90 4.99 11.33 9.14
C TYR A 90 6.02 10.40 8.53
N LEU A 91 7.22 10.37 9.12
CA LEU A 91 8.18 9.32 8.84
C LEU A 91 7.66 8.02 9.46
N ILE A 92 7.27 7.08 8.61
CA ILE A 92 6.61 5.83 9.03
C ILE A 92 7.62 4.75 9.50
N HIS A 93 8.92 4.97 9.28
CA HIS A 93 10.00 4.05 9.67
C HIS A 93 9.68 2.58 9.32
N SER A 94 9.63 1.69 10.32
CA SER A 94 9.41 0.25 10.12
C SER A 94 7.99 -0.12 9.68
N ILE A 95 7.02 0.80 9.72
CA ILE A 95 5.68 0.58 9.15
C ILE A 95 5.76 0.33 7.63
N ARG A 96 6.86 0.72 6.95
CA ARG A 96 7.10 0.35 5.55
C ARG A 96 7.17 -1.16 5.29
N LYS A 97 7.63 -1.95 6.28
CA LYS A 97 7.92 -3.38 6.13
C LYS A 97 6.66 -4.21 5.82
N PRO A 98 5.53 -4.09 6.56
CA PRO A 98 4.32 -4.82 6.20
C PRO A 98 3.77 -4.46 4.82
N PHE A 99 3.93 -3.22 4.33
CA PHE A 99 3.57 -2.87 2.95
C PHE A 99 4.45 -3.59 1.92
N LEU A 100 5.75 -3.71 2.19
CA LEU A 100 6.64 -4.55 1.37
C LEU A 100 6.18 -6.03 1.41
N CYS A 101 5.84 -6.57 2.58
CA CYS A 101 5.31 -7.94 2.70
C CYS A 101 4.00 -8.13 1.91
N ALA A 102 3.11 -7.13 1.91
CA ALA A 102 1.89 -7.16 1.11
C ALA A 102 2.19 -7.21 -0.40
N LEU A 103 3.16 -6.42 -0.87
CA LEU A 103 3.64 -6.51 -2.26
C LEU A 103 4.18 -7.91 -2.57
N TYR A 104 5.01 -8.49 -1.69
CA TYR A 104 5.46 -9.88 -1.86
C TYR A 104 4.27 -10.84 -1.99
N GLY A 105 3.25 -10.73 -1.12
CA GLY A 105 2.05 -11.57 -1.20
C GLY A 105 1.33 -11.49 -2.55
N ILE A 106 1.21 -10.27 -3.12
CA ILE A 106 0.60 -10.06 -4.44
C ILE A 106 1.41 -10.72 -5.55
N TYR A 107 2.72 -10.56 -5.56
CA TYR A 107 3.59 -11.05 -6.64
C TYR A 107 3.87 -12.55 -6.53
N VAL A 108 3.88 -13.12 -5.31
CA VAL A 108 3.88 -14.57 -5.08
C VAL A 108 2.60 -15.20 -5.62
N LYS A 109 1.43 -14.61 -5.32
CA LYS A 109 0.14 -15.09 -5.85
C LYS A 109 0.10 -15.10 -7.39
N ARG A 110 0.84 -14.21 -8.03
CA ARG A 110 0.98 -14.13 -9.51
C ARG A 110 2.06 -15.05 -10.07
N GLY A 111 2.79 -15.79 -9.23
CA GLY A 111 3.88 -16.68 -9.65
C GLY A 111 5.14 -15.95 -10.12
N LEU A 112 5.28 -14.65 -9.82
CA LEU A 112 6.43 -13.83 -10.22
C LEU A 112 7.58 -13.85 -9.21
N ILE A 113 7.28 -14.21 -7.96
CA ILE A 113 8.26 -14.38 -6.90
C ILE A 113 8.06 -15.76 -6.29
N ASP A 114 9.17 -16.48 -6.15
CA ASP A 114 9.24 -17.74 -5.42
C ASP A 114 9.86 -17.47 -4.04
N LEU A 115 9.17 -17.89 -2.98
CA LEU A 115 9.61 -17.69 -1.61
C LEU A 115 10.74 -18.64 -1.19
N ASP A 116 10.88 -19.77 -1.89
CA ASP A 116 11.82 -20.82 -1.52
C ASP A 116 13.17 -20.67 -2.26
N LYS A 117 13.28 -19.72 -3.19
CA LYS A 117 14.57 -19.31 -3.76
C LYS A 117 15.48 -18.72 -2.69
N ASN A 118 16.73 -19.16 -2.69
CA ASN A 118 17.75 -18.64 -1.80
C ASN A 118 18.55 -17.47 -2.40
N LEU A 119 19.32 -16.78 -1.57
CA LEU A 119 20.14 -15.64 -1.98
C LEU A 119 21.16 -16.01 -3.07
N ASP A 120 21.72 -17.23 -3.06
CA ASP A 120 22.66 -17.71 -4.08
C ASP A 120 21.99 -17.82 -5.46
N GLU A 121 20.84 -18.49 -5.52
CA GLU A 121 20.04 -18.67 -6.74
C GLU A 121 19.57 -17.33 -7.32
N LEU A 122 19.38 -16.33 -6.45
CA LEU A 122 18.99 -14.97 -6.83
C LEU A 122 20.18 -14.07 -7.19
N GLY A 123 21.42 -14.56 -7.06
CA GLY A 123 22.64 -13.78 -7.28
C GLY A 123 22.71 -12.56 -6.37
N ILE A 124 22.37 -12.75 -5.09
CA ILE A 124 22.43 -11.74 -4.05
C ILE A 124 23.71 -11.93 -3.23
N ASP A 125 24.41 -10.83 -3.03
CA ASP A 125 25.55 -10.73 -2.15
C ASP A 125 25.49 -9.36 -1.44
N ASP A 126 26.44 -9.10 -0.56
CA ASP A 126 26.55 -7.84 0.15
C ASP A 126 27.91 -7.16 -0.05
N ILE A 127 28.02 -5.92 0.43
CA ILE A 127 29.30 -5.21 0.51
C ILE A 127 30.30 -5.97 1.39
N PRO A 128 31.62 -5.81 1.17
CA PRO A 128 32.63 -6.53 1.94
C PRO A 128 32.50 -6.34 3.46
N PRO A 129 32.64 -7.42 4.26
CA PRO A 129 32.81 -8.81 3.81
C PRO A 129 31.51 -9.37 3.21
N GLY A 130 31.58 -9.96 2.01
CA GLY A 130 30.41 -10.55 1.35
C GLY A 130 29.80 -11.71 2.13
N LEU A 131 28.67 -12.21 1.67
CA LEU A 131 27.92 -13.30 2.31
C LEU A 131 28.70 -14.62 2.21
N THR A 132 28.68 -15.38 3.31
CA THR A 132 29.20 -16.74 3.37
C THR A 132 28.31 -17.71 2.59
N SER A 133 28.84 -18.90 2.26
CA SER A 133 28.04 -19.94 1.59
C SER A 133 26.81 -20.36 2.39
N ILE A 134 26.86 -20.29 3.72
CA ILE A 134 25.74 -20.61 4.62
C ILE A 134 24.69 -19.49 4.59
N GLU A 135 25.12 -18.23 4.73
CA GLU A 135 24.22 -17.07 4.65
C GLU A 135 23.48 -17.03 3.30
N LYS A 136 24.16 -17.41 2.21
CA LYS A 136 23.56 -17.47 0.87
C LYS A 136 22.46 -18.53 0.73
N GLN A 137 22.33 -19.48 1.66
CA GLN A 137 21.22 -20.44 1.69
C GLN A 137 19.93 -19.86 2.27
N ALA A 138 19.95 -18.65 2.84
CA ALA A 138 18.72 -18.00 3.30
C ALA A 138 17.74 -17.79 2.16
N THR A 139 16.49 -18.18 2.38
CA THR A 139 15.40 -18.03 1.40
C THR A 139 14.74 -16.66 1.49
N VAL A 140 14.01 -16.27 0.45
CA VAL A 140 13.13 -15.09 0.51
C VAL A 140 12.16 -15.17 1.69
N ARG A 141 11.66 -16.38 1.99
CA ARG A 141 10.82 -16.66 3.15
C ARG A 141 11.54 -16.34 4.47
N ASP A 142 12.79 -16.74 4.62
CA ASP A 142 13.57 -16.46 5.84
C ASP A 142 13.78 -14.97 6.05
N LEU A 143 14.05 -14.21 4.98
CA LEU A 143 14.15 -12.75 5.03
C LEU A 143 12.83 -12.10 5.49
N LEU A 144 11.69 -12.52 4.91
CA LEU A 144 10.37 -11.99 5.29
C LEU A 144 10.01 -12.27 6.75
N MET A 145 10.56 -13.36 7.31
CA MET A 145 10.38 -13.74 8.71
C MET A 145 11.46 -13.16 9.65
N SER A 146 12.44 -12.43 9.13
CA SER A 146 13.58 -11.92 9.90
C SER A 146 14.42 -13.04 10.55
N ARG A 147 14.66 -14.11 9.78
CA ARG A 147 15.32 -15.36 10.19
C ARG A 147 16.44 -15.78 9.24
N SER A 148 17.01 -14.85 8.48
CA SER A 148 18.00 -15.18 7.45
C SER A 148 19.30 -15.75 7.99
N GLY A 149 19.65 -15.46 9.25
CA GLY A 149 20.98 -15.76 9.79
C GLY A 149 22.06 -14.81 9.28
N VAL A 150 21.70 -13.76 8.53
CA VAL A 150 22.62 -12.69 8.11
C VAL A 150 22.66 -11.61 9.18
N TYR A 151 23.83 -11.43 9.77
CA TYR A 151 24.05 -10.48 10.87
C TYR A 151 25.02 -9.36 10.47
N HIS A 152 24.82 -8.82 9.28
CA HIS A 152 25.52 -7.63 8.82
C HIS A 152 24.93 -6.36 9.43
N GLU A 153 25.73 -5.31 9.49
CA GLU A 153 25.23 -3.97 9.80
C GLU A 153 24.32 -3.48 8.68
N ALA A 154 23.19 -2.88 9.05
CA ALA A 154 22.23 -2.35 8.11
C ALA A 154 21.96 -0.86 8.33
N ALA A 155 21.61 -0.18 7.24
CA ALA A 155 21.10 1.17 7.33
C ALA A 155 19.85 1.26 8.23
N ALA A 156 19.75 2.37 8.97
CA ALA A 156 18.61 2.75 9.84
C ALA A 156 18.33 1.82 11.04
N GLU A 157 19.35 1.15 11.56
CA GLU A 157 19.22 0.31 12.76
C GLU A 157 18.91 1.12 14.02
N ALA A 158 18.05 0.55 14.86
CA ALA A 158 17.84 1.04 16.22
C ALA A 158 18.91 0.49 17.16
N GLN A 159 19.21 1.21 18.24
CA GLN A 159 20.24 0.78 19.20
C GLN A 159 20.00 -0.60 19.80
N VAL A 160 18.74 -0.98 19.99
CA VAL A 160 18.41 -2.34 20.45
C VAL A 160 18.83 -3.40 19.43
N MET A 161 18.65 -3.16 18.12
CA MET A 161 19.04 -4.10 17.07
C MET A 161 20.55 -4.33 17.09
N ILE A 162 21.33 -3.27 17.23
CA ILE A 162 22.81 -3.35 17.29
C ILE A 162 23.24 -4.15 18.51
N LYS A 163 22.68 -3.83 19.70
CA LYS A 163 23.04 -4.48 20.97
C LYS A 163 22.65 -5.96 21.02
N THR A 164 21.57 -6.34 20.36
CA THR A 164 21.05 -7.71 20.36
C THR A 164 21.42 -8.48 19.09
N ARG A 165 22.30 -7.93 18.24
CA ARG A 165 22.75 -8.62 17.03
C ARG A 165 23.52 -9.88 17.43
N PRO A 166 23.11 -11.07 16.96
CA PRO A 166 23.87 -12.28 17.24
C PRO A 166 25.25 -12.25 16.58
N GLU A 167 26.16 -13.07 17.08
CA GLU A 167 27.45 -13.28 16.45
C GLU A 167 27.27 -13.88 15.04
N ARG A 168 28.00 -13.36 14.05
CA ARG A 168 27.92 -13.85 12.65
C ARG A 168 28.20 -15.35 12.59
N GLY A 169 27.29 -16.10 11.95
CA GLY A 169 27.40 -17.57 11.83
C GLY A 169 26.91 -18.36 13.05
N SER A 170 26.40 -17.73 14.10
CA SER A 170 25.87 -18.41 15.30
C SER A 170 24.60 -19.23 15.06
N HIS A 171 23.86 -18.93 13.98
CA HIS A 171 22.61 -19.61 13.65
C HIS A 171 22.51 -19.84 12.14
N ALA A 172 21.99 -21.00 11.75
CA ALA A 172 21.67 -21.29 10.36
C ALA A 172 20.41 -20.52 9.90
N PRO A 173 20.24 -20.27 8.59
CA PRO A 173 19.02 -19.68 8.06
C PRO A 173 17.76 -20.42 8.50
N GLY A 174 16.71 -19.68 8.78
CA GLY A 174 15.42 -20.20 9.23
C GLY A 174 15.42 -20.70 10.68
N THR A 175 16.53 -20.68 11.43
CA THR A 175 16.57 -21.29 12.78
C THR A 175 16.39 -20.31 13.94
N PHE A 176 16.67 -19.02 13.75
CA PHE A 176 16.63 -18.02 14.82
C PHE A 176 16.00 -16.72 14.35
N PHE A 177 15.12 -16.14 15.17
CA PHE A 177 14.51 -14.84 14.88
C PHE A 177 15.35 -13.71 15.47
N TYR A 178 15.77 -12.80 14.59
CA TYR A 178 16.43 -11.55 14.97
C TYR A 178 15.83 -10.42 14.14
N TYR A 179 15.09 -9.52 14.79
CA TYR A 179 14.48 -8.38 14.12
C TYR A 179 15.57 -7.41 13.62
N ASN A 180 15.78 -7.39 12.30
CA ASN A 180 16.85 -6.64 11.67
C ASN A 180 16.35 -5.82 10.48
N ASN A 181 17.16 -4.86 10.02
CA ASN A 181 16.84 -4.09 8.82
C ASN A 181 17.46 -4.66 7.55
N TRP A 182 18.53 -5.46 7.66
CA TRP A 182 19.25 -6.01 6.52
C TRP A 182 18.30 -6.82 5.62
N ASP A 183 17.54 -7.74 6.20
CA ASP A 183 16.57 -8.60 5.52
C ASP A 183 15.56 -7.77 4.72
N PHE A 184 15.00 -6.72 5.32
CA PHE A 184 14.00 -5.88 4.67
C PHE A 184 14.58 -4.88 3.67
N ASN A 185 15.89 -4.58 3.75
CA ASN A 185 16.56 -3.75 2.77
C ASN A 185 16.87 -4.59 1.52
N VAL A 186 17.41 -5.79 1.70
CA VAL A 186 17.72 -6.70 0.58
C VAL A 186 16.45 -7.23 -0.10
N LEU A 187 15.35 -7.43 0.64
CA LEU A 187 14.04 -7.73 0.06
C LEU A 187 13.57 -6.66 -0.92
N GLY A 188 13.98 -5.40 -0.74
CA GLY A 188 13.73 -4.37 -1.73
C GLY A 188 14.47 -4.64 -3.04
N THR A 189 15.77 -4.91 -2.97
CA THR A 189 16.59 -5.28 -4.13
C THR A 189 16.09 -6.53 -4.83
N ILE A 190 15.75 -7.58 -4.08
CA ILE A 190 15.20 -8.83 -4.62
C ILE A 190 13.89 -8.58 -5.35
N PHE A 191 12.99 -7.78 -4.76
CA PHE A 191 11.70 -7.46 -5.37
C PHE A 191 11.89 -6.78 -6.73
N GLU A 192 12.74 -5.76 -6.81
CA GLU A 192 12.97 -5.07 -8.10
C GLU A 192 13.65 -5.99 -9.12
N LYS A 193 14.61 -6.82 -8.71
CA LYS A 193 15.28 -7.78 -9.60
C LYS A 193 14.32 -8.83 -10.17
N GLN A 194 13.45 -9.41 -9.33
CA GLN A 194 12.54 -10.48 -9.76
C GLN A 194 11.37 -9.95 -10.59
N THR A 195 10.89 -8.74 -10.30
CA THR A 195 9.68 -8.19 -10.95
C THR A 195 9.97 -7.24 -12.10
N GLY A 196 11.18 -6.67 -12.16
CA GLY A 196 11.52 -5.58 -13.08
C GLY A 196 10.85 -4.24 -12.74
N LYS A 197 10.07 -4.16 -11.65
CA LYS A 197 9.35 -2.96 -11.23
C LYS A 197 10.04 -2.26 -10.08
N LYS A 198 9.95 -0.92 -10.04
CA LYS A 198 10.36 -0.15 -8.87
C LYS A 198 9.37 -0.30 -7.73
N ILE A 199 9.87 -0.42 -6.51
CA ILE A 199 9.01 -0.67 -5.33
C ILE A 199 7.97 0.42 -5.15
N PHE A 200 8.33 1.69 -5.36
CA PHE A 200 7.40 2.81 -5.21
C PHE A 200 6.29 2.80 -6.26
N GLU A 201 6.60 2.39 -7.49
CA GLU A 201 5.61 2.23 -8.57
C GLU A 201 4.67 1.08 -8.23
N ALA A 202 5.22 -0.08 -7.83
CA ALA A 202 4.42 -1.22 -7.39
C ALA A 202 3.54 -0.88 -6.18
N PHE A 203 4.06 -0.18 -5.18
CA PHE A 203 3.26 0.28 -4.04
C PHE A 203 2.11 1.19 -4.48
N LYS A 204 2.39 2.14 -5.39
CA LYS A 204 1.38 3.05 -5.90
C LYS A 204 0.26 2.29 -6.62
N GLU A 205 0.62 1.43 -7.56
CA GLU A 205 -0.32 0.70 -8.41
C GLU A 205 -1.13 -0.35 -7.63
N GLU A 206 -0.49 -1.06 -6.71
CA GLU A 206 -1.07 -2.26 -6.08
C GLU A 206 -1.73 -1.97 -4.74
N ILE A 207 -1.37 -0.86 -4.08
CA ILE A 207 -1.84 -0.53 -2.73
C ILE A 207 -2.42 0.88 -2.69
N ALA A 208 -1.62 1.90 -3.01
CA ALA A 208 -2.03 3.28 -2.80
C ALA A 208 -3.24 3.69 -3.65
N ASP A 209 -3.19 3.47 -4.96
CA ASP A 209 -4.28 3.83 -5.88
C ASP A 209 -5.56 3.01 -5.61
N PRO A 210 -5.50 1.67 -5.42
CA PRO A 210 -6.70 0.87 -5.14
C PRO A 210 -7.44 1.27 -3.86
N ILE A 211 -6.73 1.74 -2.82
CA ILE A 211 -7.35 2.19 -1.57
C ILE A 211 -7.62 3.70 -1.53
N GLY A 212 -7.29 4.43 -2.61
CA GLY A 212 -7.47 5.88 -2.69
C GLY A 212 -6.57 6.67 -1.73
N MET A 213 -5.37 6.19 -1.45
CA MET A 213 -4.37 6.89 -0.64
C MET A 213 -3.92 8.19 -1.33
N GLN A 214 -3.80 9.28 -0.57
CA GLN A 214 -3.54 10.65 -1.05
C GLN A 214 -2.13 11.17 -0.69
#